data_AF-A0A432QK73-F1
#
_entry.id   AF-A0A432QK73-F1
#
_cell.length_a   1.000
_cell.length_b   1.000
_cell.length_c   1.000
_cell.angle_alpha   90.00
_cell.angle_beta   90.00
_cell.angle_gamma   90.00
#
_symmetry.space_group_name_H-M   'P 1'
#
loop_
_entity.id
_entity.type
_entity.pdbx_description
1 polymer ?
#
loop_
_entity_poly.entity_id
_entity_poly.type
_entity_poly.pdbx_seq_one_letter_code
_entity_poly.pdbx_strand_id
1 'polypeptide(L)'
;MKLSDNEIRDITKHLEAGRPLPEKYRFLLFEDKREVELVWNGKSGEVCNMVLPFQVIEQVDEPRAEKVMKFQPSLFDALTGRQVTGWNNKLIWGDNKLILSSLKNGPLRQEIEEQGGIKLIYIDPPFDVGADFSMDIEIGGETLTKKPGVLEELAYRDTWGKGADSFIAMIYERLVLMRDLLA
;
A
#
# COMPACT_ATOMS: atom_id res chain seq x y z
N MET A 1 31.91 11.06 12.11
CA MET A 1 31.76 10.51 13.48
C MET A 1 32.52 11.41 14.47
N LYS A 2 31.84 12.08 15.39
CA LYS A 2 32.47 12.92 16.44
C LYS A 2 32.20 12.27 17.80
N LEU A 3 33.04 11.30 18.19
CA LEU A 3 33.03 10.69 19.52
C LEU A 3 34.30 11.11 20.27
N SER A 4 34.19 11.28 21.59
CA SER A 4 35.34 11.42 22.48
C SER A 4 36.00 10.06 22.75
N ASP A 5 37.27 10.07 23.16
CA ASP A 5 38.02 8.86 23.48
C ASP A 5 37.36 8.02 24.59
N ASN A 6 36.69 8.69 25.54
CA ASN A 6 35.94 8.03 26.60
C ASN A 6 34.71 7.30 26.07
N GLU A 7 33.99 7.90 25.11
CA GLU A 7 32.82 7.27 24.49
C GLU A 7 33.23 6.06 23.65
N ILE A 8 34.33 6.17 22.90
CA ILE A 8 34.89 5.04 22.13
C ILE A 8 35.21 3.89 23.09
N ARG A 9 35.88 4.16 24.21
CA ARG A 9 36.23 3.14 25.21
C ARG A 9 34.99 2.49 25.86
N ASP A 10 33.95 3.28 26.16
CA ASP A 10 32.70 2.76 26.74
C ASP A 10 31.95 1.86 25.76
N ILE A 11 31.86 2.27 24.48
CA ILE A 11 31.26 1.48 23.39
C ILE A 11 32.00 0.14 23.23
N THR A 12 33.33 0.17 23.11
CA THR A 12 34.14 -1.05 22.94
C THR A 12 33.93 -2.02 24.10
N LYS A 13 33.87 -1.53 25.34
CA LYS A 13 33.62 -2.37 26.52
C LYS A 13 32.27 -3.09 26.46
N HIS A 14 31.23 -2.43 25.94
CA HIS A 14 29.91 -3.05 25.81
C HIS A 14 29.90 -4.12 24.70
N LEU A 15 30.55 -3.83 23.58
CA LEU A 15 30.68 -4.77 22.46
C LEU A 15 31.48 -6.02 22.87
N GLU A 16 32.61 -5.85 23.55
CA GLU A 16 33.43 -6.96 24.07
C GLU A 16 32.69 -7.80 25.12
N ALA A 17 31.83 -7.16 25.93
CA ALA A 17 31.01 -7.85 26.92
C ALA A 17 29.75 -8.52 26.32
N GLY A 18 29.51 -8.38 25.00
CA GLY A 18 28.31 -8.89 24.34
C GLY A 18 27.00 -8.25 24.82
N ARG A 19 27.08 -7.02 25.37
CA ARG A 19 25.94 -6.30 25.93
C ARG A 19 25.42 -5.27 24.93
N PRO A 20 24.11 -5.00 24.89
CA PRO A 20 23.56 -3.95 24.05
C PRO A 20 24.14 -2.58 24.45
N LEU A 21 24.34 -1.72 23.45
CA LEU A 21 24.83 -0.36 23.67
C LEU A 21 23.77 0.52 24.34
N PRO A 22 24.16 1.41 25.26
CA PRO A 22 23.26 2.41 25.83
C PRO A 22 22.63 3.31 24.76
N GLU A 23 21.38 3.72 24.99
CA GLU A 23 20.57 4.49 24.02
C GLU A 23 21.22 5.81 23.58
N LYS A 24 22.01 6.45 24.44
CA LYS A 24 22.78 7.67 24.15
C LYS A 24 23.66 7.56 22.88
N TYR A 25 24.10 6.36 22.50
CA TYR A 25 24.96 6.15 21.33
C TYR A 25 24.20 5.95 20.01
N ARG A 26 22.88 5.78 20.06
CA ARG A 26 22.03 5.49 18.89
C ARG A 26 22.21 6.51 17.76
N PHE A 27 22.37 7.79 18.11
CA PHE A 27 22.47 8.91 17.16
C PHE A 27 23.91 9.40 16.91
N LEU A 28 24.89 8.82 17.60
CA LEU A 28 26.30 9.24 17.52
C LEU A 28 27.14 8.33 16.61
N LEU A 29 26.71 7.08 16.42
CA LEU A 29 27.46 6.05 15.70
C LEU A 29 27.24 6.06 14.19
N PHE A 30 26.11 6.56 13.73
CA PHE A 30 25.74 6.55 12.31
C PHE A 30 25.81 7.96 11.73
N GLU A 31 26.29 8.07 10.50
CA GLU A 31 26.48 9.35 9.79
C GLU A 31 25.14 10.05 9.50
N ASP A 32 24.10 9.27 9.25
CA ASP A 32 22.73 9.75 9.13
C ASP A 32 22.14 10.04 10.51
N LYS A 33 21.90 11.32 10.80
CA LYS A 33 21.07 11.74 11.94
C LYS A 33 19.64 11.24 11.71
N ARG A 34 19.30 10.07 12.25
CA ARG A 34 17.94 9.53 12.12
C ARG A 34 16.97 10.41 12.92
N GLU A 35 16.11 11.08 12.16
CA GLU A 35 14.99 11.91 12.59
C GLU A 35 13.95 11.12 13.40
N VAL A 36 12.87 11.81 13.81
CA VAL A 36 11.69 11.19 14.44
C VAL A 36 11.20 10.04 13.58
N GLU A 37 11.21 8.83 14.13
CA GLU A 37 10.86 7.59 13.41
C GLU A 37 9.65 6.91 14.05
N LEU A 38 8.66 6.55 13.23
CA LEU A 38 7.56 5.68 13.66
C LEU A 38 8.04 4.22 13.69
N VAL A 39 7.98 3.58 14.85
CA VAL A 39 8.37 2.18 15.07
C VAL A 39 7.15 1.37 15.49
N TRP A 40 7.01 0.15 14.96
CA TRP A 40 5.96 -0.81 15.33
C TRP A 40 6.55 -2.23 15.42
N ASN A 41 5.86 -3.15 16.09
CA ASN A 41 6.35 -4.51 16.21
C ASN A 41 6.39 -5.22 14.85
N GLY A 42 7.53 -5.81 14.52
CA GLY A 42 7.73 -6.48 13.24
C GLY A 42 8.02 -5.52 12.06
N LYS A 43 8.30 -4.24 12.32
CA LYS A 43 8.82 -3.32 11.30
C LYS A 43 10.06 -3.92 10.64
N SER A 44 9.98 -4.15 9.34
CA SER A 44 11.08 -4.65 8.51
C SER A 44 11.23 -3.77 7.27
N GLY A 45 12.47 -3.65 6.78
CA GLY A 45 12.75 -3.07 5.47
C GLY A 45 12.60 -4.07 4.32
N GLU A 46 12.38 -5.35 4.64
CA GLU A 46 12.15 -6.39 3.63
C GLU A 46 10.76 -6.21 3.02
N VAL A 47 10.72 -6.23 1.69
CA VAL A 47 9.51 -6.05 0.89
C VAL A 47 9.33 -7.27 0.00
N CYS A 48 8.09 -7.73 -0.16
CA CYS A 48 7.74 -8.83 -1.04
C CYS A 48 8.37 -8.69 -2.42
N ASN A 49 9.12 -9.71 -2.83
CA ASN A 49 9.74 -9.84 -4.13
C ASN A 49 9.32 -11.15 -4.80
N MET A 50 8.01 -11.36 -4.91
CA MET A 50 7.42 -12.53 -5.55
C MET A 50 6.89 -12.14 -6.93
N VAL A 51 7.24 -12.95 -7.93
CA VAL A 51 6.74 -12.79 -9.30
C VAL A 51 5.78 -13.93 -9.60
N LEU A 52 4.50 -13.59 -9.82
CA LEU A 52 3.46 -14.51 -10.23
C LEU A 52 3.14 -14.32 -11.72
N PRO A 53 2.82 -15.41 -12.45
CA PRO A 53 2.32 -15.28 -13.81
C PRO A 53 0.90 -14.70 -13.80
N PHE A 54 0.62 -13.76 -14.72
CA PHE A 54 -0.74 -13.26 -14.95
C PHE A 54 -1.45 -14.17 -15.96
N GLN A 55 -2.62 -14.68 -15.57
CA GLN A 55 -3.51 -15.42 -16.47
C GLN A 55 -4.65 -14.52 -16.91
N VAL A 56 -4.86 -14.40 -18.22
CA VAL A 56 -6.01 -13.68 -18.79
C VAL A 56 -7.21 -14.61 -18.79
N ILE A 57 -8.27 -14.22 -18.08
CA ILE A 57 -9.54 -14.98 -18.01
C ILE A 57 -10.50 -14.52 -19.10
N GLU A 58 -10.59 -13.20 -19.31
CA GLU A 58 -11.51 -12.57 -20.24
C GLU A 58 -10.87 -11.33 -20.86
N GLN A 59 -11.16 -11.09 -22.14
CA GLN A 59 -10.84 -9.85 -22.84
C GLN A 59 -12.14 -9.27 -23.40
N VAL A 60 -12.48 -8.06 -22.95
CA VAL A 60 -13.68 -7.35 -23.36
C VAL A 60 -13.29 -6.26 -24.35
N ASP A 61 -13.48 -6.54 -25.64
CA ASP A 61 -13.14 -5.62 -26.75
C ASP A 61 -14.36 -4.83 -27.27
N GLU A 62 -15.49 -4.83 -26.57
CA GLU A 62 -16.70 -4.21 -27.10
C GLU A 62 -16.54 -2.68 -27.27
N PRO A 63 -16.69 -2.15 -28.50
CA PRO A 63 -16.84 -0.73 -28.68
C PRO A 63 -18.20 -0.34 -28.09
N ARG A 64 -18.21 0.43 -27.01
CA ARG A 64 -19.43 1.11 -26.58
C ARG A 64 -20.01 1.83 -27.80
N ALA A 65 -21.23 1.48 -28.18
CA ALA A 65 -22.01 2.28 -29.09
C ALA A 65 -22.39 3.58 -28.35
N GLU A 66 -21.45 4.51 -28.24
CA GLU A 66 -21.72 5.82 -27.70
C GLU A 66 -22.71 6.50 -28.65
N LYS A 67 -23.90 6.86 -28.14
CA LYS A 67 -24.71 7.89 -28.79
C LYS A 67 -23.84 9.14 -28.81
N VAL A 68 -23.29 9.46 -29.98
CA VAL A 68 -22.48 10.66 -30.21
C VAL A 68 -23.28 11.87 -29.71
N MET A 69 -23.00 12.32 -28.49
CA MET A 69 -23.48 13.60 -28.00
C MET A 69 -22.69 14.65 -28.78
N LYS A 70 -23.33 15.19 -29.83
CA LYS A 70 -22.78 16.18 -30.76
C LYS A 70 -22.48 17.55 -30.13
N PHE A 71 -22.09 17.61 -28.85
CA PHE A 71 -21.91 18.88 -28.15
C PHE A 71 -20.44 19.30 -27.96
N GLN A 72 -19.45 18.43 -28.23
CA GLN A 72 -18.04 18.87 -28.27
C GLN A 72 -17.12 17.83 -28.96
N PRO A 73 -16.85 17.95 -30.27
CA PRO A 73 -16.03 17.00 -31.01
C PRO A 73 -14.52 17.15 -30.78
N SER A 74 -14.05 18.07 -29.92
CA SER A 74 -12.60 18.33 -29.75
C SER A 74 -12.00 17.79 -28.46
N LEU A 75 -12.82 17.41 -27.47
CA LEU A 75 -12.33 16.94 -26.15
C LEU A 75 -12.17 15.42 -26.09
N PHE A 76 -12.95 14.69 -26.87
CA PHE A 76 -12.93 13.22 -26.91
C PHE A 76 -12.43 12.67 -28.25
N ASP A 77 -12.73 13.31 -29.38
CA ASP A 77 -12.57 12.70 -30.71
C ASP A 77 -11.12 12.58 -31.22
N ALA A 78 -10.14 13.22 -30.56
CA ALA A 78 -8.70 13.08 -30.87
C ALA A 78 -7.86 12.45 -29.73
N LEU A 79 -8.49 12.16 -28.59
CA LEU A 79 -7.87 11.61 -27.37
C LEU A 79 -8.52 10.28 -26.92
N THR A 80 -9.62 9.87 -27.55
CA THR A 80 -10.28 8.59 -27.28
C THR A 80 -9.30 7.45 -27.53
N GLY A 81 -9.00 6.70 -26.47
CA GLY A 81 -8.28 5.42 -26.44
C GLY A 81 -8.93 4.33 -27.29
N ARG A 82 -9.11 4.60 -28.59
CA ARG A 82 -9.31 3.59 -29.62
C ARG A 82 -8.02 2.82 -29.73
N GLN A 83 -8.10 1.56 -29.37
CA GLN A 83 -7.01 0.59 -29.33
C GLN A 83 -6.36 0.50 -30.72
N VAL A 84 -5.11 0.93 -30.82
CA VAL A 84 -4.30 0.75 -32.04
C VAL A 84 -3.57 -0.61 -31.96
N THR A 85 -3.04 -0.97 -30.78
CA THR A 85 -2.41 -2.27 -30.45
C THR A 85 -2.36 -2.49 -28.92
N GLY A 86 -2.28 -3.74 -28.45
CA GLY A 86 -2.06 -4.07 -27.03
C GLY A 86 -3.27 -3.85 -26.12
N TRP A 87 -3.04 -3.60 -24.83
CA TRP A 87 -4.07 -3.33 -23.81
C TRP A 87 -4.07 -1.86 -23.39
N ASN A 88 -5.26 -1.29 -23.14
CA ASN A 88 -5.41 0.06 -22.59
C ASN A 88 -5.78 0.03 -21.10
N ASN A 89 -6.63 -0.92 -20.70
CA ASN A 89 -7.11 -1.07 -19.33
C ASN A 89 -6.87 -2.52 -18.88
N LYS A 90 -6.54 -2.72 -17.61
CA LYS A 90 -6.47 -4.05 -16.99
C LYS A 90 -7.26 -4.07 -15.69
N LEU A 91 -8.08 -5.10 -15.52
CA LEU A 91 -8.61 -5.50 -14.23
C LEU A 91 -7.85 -6.75 -13.78
N ILE A 92 -7.20 -6.68 -12.62
CA ILE A 92 -6.41 -7.78 -12.06
C ILE A 92 -7.06 -8.19 -10.74
N TRP A 93 -7.35 -9.49 -10.60
CA TRP A 93 -7.98 -10.05 -9.41
C TRP A 93 -7.00 -10.92 -8.62
N GLY A 94 -6.95 -10.74 -7.29
CA GLY A 94 -6.06 -11.47 -6.39
C GLY A 94 -5.58 -10.63 -5.19
N ASP A 95 -4.63 -11.17 -4.42
CA ASP A 95 -4.00 -10.43 -3.32
C ASP A 95 -3.14 -9.28 -3.89
N ASN A 96 -3.51 -8.05 -3.52
CA ASN A 96 -2.88 -6.84 -4.03
C ASN A 96 -1.37 -6.76 -3.72
N LYS A 97 -0.86 -7.33 -2.63
CA LYS A 97 0.58 -7.32 -2.35
C LYS A 97 1.35 -8.14 -3.39
N LEU A 98 0.86 -9.34 -3.68
CA LEU A 98 1.50 -10.23 -4.65
C LEU A 98 1.38 -9.68 -6.07
N ILE A 99 0.24 -9.06 -6.40
CA ILE A 99 0.03 -8.36 -7.66
C ILE A 99 1.03 -7.22 -7.80
N LEU A 100 1.12 -6.32 -6.81
CA LEU A 100 2.05 -5.19 -6.84
C LEU A 100 3.51 -5.64 -6.97
N SER A 101 3.90 -6.69 -6.25
CA SER A 101 5.25 -7.28 -6.37
C SER A 101 5.51 -7.82 -7.78
N SER A 102 4.50 -8.47 -8.39
CA SER A 102 4.59 -9.01 -9.75
C SER A 102 4.55 -7.93 -10.83
N LEU A 103 3.81 -6.84 -10.63
CA LEU A 103 3.83 -5.67 -11.52
C LEU A 103 5.19 -4.97 -11.47
N LYS A 104 5.83 -4.94 -10.29
CA LYS A 104 7.13 -4.31 -10.10
C LYS A 104 8.27 -5.14 -10.70
N ASN A 105 8.29 -6.43 -10.44
CA ASN A 105 9.44 -7.30 -10.72
C ASN A 105 9.21 -8.29 -11.87
N GLY A 106 7.98 -8.36 -12.40
CA GLY A 106 7.57 -9.32 -13.41
C GLY A 106 7.48 -8.75 -14.82
N PRO A 107 6.97 -9.54 -15.79
CA PRO A 107 7.02 -9.22 -17.21
C PRO A 107 6.21 -7.97 -17.59
N LEU A 108 5.10 -7.70 -16.89
CA LEU A 108 4.30 -6.50 -17.14
C LEU A 108 5.03 -5.19 -16.79
N ARG A 109 6.13 -5.23 -16.03
CA ARG A 109 6.90 -4.03 -15.67
C ARG A 109 7.39 -3.30 -16.92
N GLN A 110 7.97 -4.04 -17.86
CA GLN A 110 8.51 -3.47 -19.09
C GLN A 110 7.40 -2.85 -19.94
N GLU A 111 6.27 -3.53 -20.10
CA GLU A 111 5.11 -3.01 -20.82
C GLU A 111 4.58 -1.71 -20.19
N ILE A 112 4.52 -1.64 -18.85
CA ILE A 112 4.12 -0.44 -18.12
C ILE A 112 5.08 0.72 -18.41
N GLU A 113 6.40 0.48 -18.37
CA GLU A 113 7.40 1.51 -18.63
C GLU A 113 7.40 1.99 -20.09
N GLU A 114 7.24 1.08 -21.05
CA GLU A 114 7.11 1.39 -22.48
C GLU A 114 5.86 2.25 -22.77
N GLN A 115 4.80 2.10 -21.96
CA GLN A 115 3.59 2.93 -22.03
C GLN A 115 3.68 4.24 -21.21
N GLY A 116 4.87 4.60 -20.72
CA GLY A 116 5.10 5.84 -19.98
C GLY A 116 4.99 5.74 -18.45
N GLY A 117 4.76 4.54 -17.93
CA GLY A 117 4.72 4.23 -16.50
C GLY A 117 3.47 4.69 -15.77
N ILE A 118 3.34 4.33 -14.48
CA ILE A 118 2.18 4.70 -13.67
C ILE A 118 2.35 6.13 -13.15
N LYS A 119 1.40 7.01 -13.49
CA LYS A 119 1.45 8.44 -13.11
C LYS A 119 0.63 8.78 -11.87
N LEU A 120 -0.36 7.97 -11.55
CA LEU A 120 -1.25 8.17 -10.41
C LEU A 120 -1.64 6.82 -9.84
N ILE A 121 -1.57 6.71 -8.52
CA ILE A 121 -2.12 5.59 -7.77
C ILE A 121 -3.14 6.17 -6.79
N TYR A 122 -4.37 5.68 -6.86
CA TYR A 122 -5.43 5.98 -5.90
C TYR A 122 -5.78 4.68 -5.16
N ILE A 123 -5.85 4.76 -3.84
CA ILE A 123 -6.27 3.66 -2.98
C ILE A 123 -7.21 4.17 -1.90
N ASP A 124 -8.14 3.30 -1.52
CA ASP A 124 -9.04 3.48 -0.39
C ASP A 124 -8.92 2.24 0.52
N PRO A 125 -7.86 2.15 1.34
CA PRO A 125 -7.64 0.99 2.19
C PRO A 125 -8.69 0.94 3.31
N PRO A 126 -8.95 -0.24 3.91
CA PRO A 126 -9.81 -0.34 5.09
C PRO A 126 -9.32 0.62 6.18
N PHE A 127 -10.25 1.31 6.83
CA PHE A 127 -9.92 2.27 7.88
C PHE A 127 -9.73 1.57 9.23
N ASP A 128 -8.67 1.94 9.95
CA ASP A 128 -8.46 1.54 11.34
C ASP A 128 -9.29 2.42 12.28
N VAL A 129 -10.62 2.31 12.17
CA VAL A 129 -11.58 3.17 12.88
C VAL A 129 -11.86 2.72 14.31
N GLY A 130 -11.39 1.53 14.71
CA GLY A 130 -11.61 0.97 16.06
C GLY A 130 -13.09 0.92 16.50
N ALA A 131 -14.02 1.05 15.55
CA ALA A 131 -15.42 1.32 15.82
C ALA A 131 -16.26 0.07 15.57
N ASP A 132 -17.06 -0.29 16.57
CA ASP A 132 -18.19 -1.19 16.42
C ASP A 132 -19.34 -0.38 15.79
N PHE A 133 -19.68 -0.65 14.53
CA PHE A 133 -20.75 0.06 13.80
C PHE A 133 -22.16 -0.40 14.20
N SER A 134 -22.30 -0.95 15.41
CA SER A 134 -23.61 -1.16 16.03
C SER A 134 -24.19 0.20 16.46
N MET A 135 -25.42 0.46 16.01
CA MET A 135 -26.14 1.68 16.38
C MET A 135 -27.50 1.29 16.95
N ASP A 136 -27.80 1.81 18.13
CA ASP A 136 -29.12 1.69 18.73
C ASP A 136 -30.07 2.66 18.04
N ILE A 137 -31.18 2.14 17.52
CA ILE A 137 -32.23 2.89 16.83
C ILE A 137 -33.48 2.81 17.69
N GLU A 138 -34.02 3.96 18.11
CA GLU A 138 -35.32 4.00 18.78
C GLU A 138 -36.46 4.10 17.77
N ILE A 139 -37.40 3.16 17.84
CA ILE A 139 -38.62 3.18 17.04
C ILE A 139 -39.81 2.91 17.97
N GLY A 140 -40.69 3.89 18.12
CA GLY A 140 -41.96 3.71 18.84
C GLY A 140 -41.82 3.38 20.35
N GLY A 141 -40.71 3.76 20.98
CA GLY A 141 -40.44 3.49 22.40
C GLY A 141 -39.66 2.19 22.66
N GLU A 142 -39.30 1.45 21.63
CA GLU A 142 -38.38 0.29 21.71
C GLU A 142 -37.01 0.64 21.12
N THR A 143 -35.95 0.17 21.76
CA THR A 143 -34.57 0.29 21.26
C THR A 143 -34.22 -0.97 20.48
N LEU A 144 -33.90 -0.81 19.20
CA LEU A 144 -33.45 -1.88 18.30
C LEU A 144 -31.98 -1.65 17.93
N THR A 145 -31.11 -2.59 18.27
CA THR A 145 -29.70 -2.54 17.86
C THR A 145 -29.55 -3.00 16.41
N LYS A 146 -29.20 -2.08 15.50
CA LYS A 146 -28.82 -2.44 14.13
C LYS A 146 -27.45 -3.12 14.18
N LYS A 147 -27.41 -4.40 13.82
CA LYS A 147 -26.14 -5.11 13.60
C LYS A 147 -25.52 -4.67 12.27
N PRO A 148 -24.19 -4.58 12.17
CA PRO A 148 -23.51 -4.27 10.92
C PRO A 148 -23.92 -5.26 9.81
N GLY A 149 -24.15 -4.75 8.60
CA GLY A 149 -24.31 -5.60 7.42
C GLY A 149 -23.00 -6.27 7.02
N VAL A 150 -23.04 -7.33 6.19
CA VAL A 150 -21.84 -8.09 5.76
C VAL A 150 -20.78 -7.19 5.08
N LEU A 151 -21.22 -6.22 4.28
CA LEU A 151 -20.35 -5.22 3.66
C LEU A 151 -19.71 -4.27 4.70
N GLU A 152 -20.49 -3.85 5.70
CA GLU A 152 -20.00 -2.99 6.78
C GLU A 152 -19.00 -3.75 7.67
N GLU A 153 -19.24 -5.04 7.94
CA GLU A 153 -18.26 -5.89 8.65
C GLU A 153 -16.96 -6.01 7.86
N LEU A 154 -17.00 -6.27 6.55
CA LEU A 154 -15.78 -6.42 5.75
C LEU A 154 -14.98 -5.12 5.62
N ALA A 155 -15.67 -3.98 5.52
CA ALA A 155 -15.04 -2.68 5.31
C ALA A 155 -14.56 -2.02 6.61
N TYR A 156 -15.23 -2.28 7.73
CA TYR A 156 -15.05 -1.49 8.94
C TYR A 156 -14.84 -2.29 10.22
N ARG A 157 -14.96 -3.62 10.20
CA ARG A 157 -14.60 -4.42 11.37
C ARG A 157 -13.09 -4.42 11.52
N ASP A 158 -12.63 -4.01 12.69
CA ASP A 158 -11.24 -4.19 13.08
C ASP A 158 -10.94 -5.69 13.13
N THR A 159 -10.30 -6.18 12.06
CA THR A 159 -9.82 -7.54 11.91
C THR A 159 -8.31 -7.62 12.13
N TRP A 160 -7.68 -6.50 12.52
CA TRP A 160 -6.26 -6.40 12.79
C TRP A 160 -5.98 -7.09 14.12
N GLY A 161 -5.77 -8.41 14.09
CA GLY A 161 -5.57 -9.22 15.30
C GLY A 161 -4.40 -8.81 16.20
N LYS A 162 -3.54 -7.87 15.77
CA LYS A 162 -2.48 -7.24 16.58
C LYS A 162 -2.64 -5.72 16.69
N GLY A 163 -3.82 -5.18 16.42
CA GLY A 163 -4.13 -3.74 16.41
C GLY A 163 -3.35 -2.95 15.36
N ALA A 164 -3.07 -1.68 15.68
CA ALA A 164 -2.42 -0.71 14.79
C ALA A 164 -1.10 -1.23 14.17
N ASP A 165 -0.30 -2.01 14.89
CA ASP A 165 0.95 -2.57 14.37
C ASP A 165 0.73 -3.47 13.14
N SER A 166 -0.34 -4.28 13.15
CA SER A 166 -0.69 -5.14 12.01
C SER A 166 -1.24 -4.35 10.81
N PHE A 167 -2.02 -3.29 11.07
CA PHE A 167 -2.48 -2.40 10.02
C PHE A 167 -1.30 -1.68 9.35
N ILE A 168 -0.40 -1.09 10.15
CA ILE A 168 0.77 -0.39 9.65
C ILE A 168 1.67 -1.35 8.86
N ALA A 169 1.90 -2.57 9.35
CA ALA A 169 2.66 -3.57 8.62
C ALA A 169 2.01 -3.92 7.26
N MET A 170 0.69 -4.08 7.22
CA MET A 170 -0.07 -4.39 6.01
C MET A 170 0.05 -3.27 4.96
N ILE A 171 -0.15 -2.00 5.37
CA ILE A 171 -0.17 -0.87 4.43
C ILE A 171 1.24 -0.44 4.03
N TYR A 172 2.22 -0.49 4.93
CA TYR A 172 3.60 -0.08 4.67
C TYR A 172 4.21 -0.80 3.48
N GLU A 173 4.12 -2.14 3.46
CA GLU A 173 4.72 -2.95 2.40
C GLU A 173 4.10 -2.64 1.03
N ARG A 174 2.79 -2.40 0.99
CA ARG A 174 2.04 -2.03 -0.23
C ARG A 174 2.43 -0.65 -0.73
N LEU A 175 2.54 0.33 0.16
CA LEU A 175 2.94 1.70 -0.19
C LEU A 175 4.36 1.75 -0.75
N VAL A 176 5.29 0.95 -0.20
CA VAL A 176 6.65 0.85 -0.74
C VAL A 176 6.63 0.28 -2.16
N LEU A 177 5.87 -0.79 -2.41
CA LEU A 177 5.73 -1.36 -3.75
C LEU A 177 5.07 -0.37 -4.74
N MET A 178 4.01 0.31 -4.32
CA MET A 178 3.32 1.33 -5.14
C MET A 178 4.25 2.50 -5.49
N ARG A 179 5.03 2.99 -4.53
CA ARG A 179 6.02 4.04 -4.76
C ARG A 179 7.02 3.64 -5.85
N ASP A 180 7.53 2.42 -5.80
CA ASP A 180 8.51 1.93 -6.76
C ASP A 180 7.92 1.66 -8.16
N LEU A 181 6.59 1.67 -8.30
CA LEU A 181 5.87 1.56 -9.57
C LEU A 181 5.54 2.92 -10.22
N LEU A 182 5.56 4.00 -9.45
CA LEU A 182 5.36 5.35 -9.98
C LEU A 182 6.55 5.78 -10.85
N ALA A 183 6.26 6.49 -11.94
CA ALA A 183 7.22 6.91 -12.95
C ALA A 183 7.43 8.42 -13.01
#